data_AF-A0A3D0Y2P4-F1
#
_entry.id   AF-A0A3D0Y2P4-F1
#
_cell.length_a   1.000
_cell.length_b   1.000
_cell.length_c   1.000
_cell.angle_alpha   90.00
_cell.angle_beta   90.00
_cell.angle_gamma   90.00
#
_symmetry.space_group_name_H-M   'P 1'
#
loop_
_entity.id
_entity.type
_entity.pdbx_description
1 polymer ?
#
loop_
_entity_poly.entity_id
_entity_poly.type
_entity_poly.pdbx_seq_one_letter_code
_entity_poly.pdbx_strand_id
1 'polypeptide(L)'
;MGAGKALQWLQDALHNSRTCTDSKLKALGSELFTLRSQWVFKMHYFVYSPYMTKIVQIGDTVLRQVAEEVPISDITGPKIQRILKDMKDALDAEPDGAALAAPQIGLPLRIFILSTKVFGPESAHAIAGKDSHYVYINPVIVKKSGKKTLMDEGCLSVRGKYGNIKRSTHATIEAYDEQGVKFKRGSGGLLAQAFQHECDHLEGKLFIDGALDVWHIKPSDQTDD
;
A
#
# COMPACT_ATOMS: atom_id res chain seq x y z
N MET A 1 29.15 10.52 -29.23
CA MET A 1 28.08 10.76 -30.23
C MET A 1 26.79 11.01 -29.46
N GLY A 2 26.20 12.20 -29.58
CA GLY A 2 25.17 12.69 -28.66
C GLY A 2 23.81 12.00 -28.79
N ALA A 3 23.11 11.88 -27.67
CA ALA A 3 21.78 11.26 -27.52
C ALA A 3 20.72 11.75 -28.53
N GLY A 4 20.87 12.98 -29.07
CA GLY A 4 19.98 13.52 -30.10
C GLY A 4 20.01 12.75 -31.43
N LYS A 5 21.14 12.15 -31.82
CA LYS A 5 21.23 11.36 -33.07
C LYS A 5 20.56 9.99 -32.94
N ALA A 6 20.58 9.40 -31.74
CA ALA A 6 19.89 8.14 -31.48
C ALA A 6 18.36 8.30 -31.51
N LEU A 7 17.86 9.44 -31.03
CA LEU A 7 16.43 9.75 -31.01
C LEU A 7 15.87 9.97 -32.41
N GLN A 8 16.61 10.68 -33.28
CA GLN A 8 16.23 10.87 -34.68
C GLN A 8 16.19 9.55 -35.45
N TRP A 9 17.21 8.70 -35.28
CA TRP A 9 17.27 7.38 -35.91
C TRP A 9 16.10 6.47 -35.48
N LEU A 10 15.71 6.52 -34.19
CA LEU A 10 14.56 5.79 -33.66
C LEU A 10 13.22 6.29 -34.22
N GLN A 11 13.06 7.60 -34.38
CA GLN A 11 11.85 8.19 -34.98
C GLN A 11 11.72 7.81 -36.47
N ASP A 12 12.82 7.82 -37.20
CA ASP A 12 12.84 7.46 -38.62
C ASP A 12 12.54 5.95 -38.82
N ALA A 13 13.08 5.09 -37.94
CA ALA A 13 12.80 3.65 -37.94
C ALA A 13 11.32 3.33 -37.62
N LEU A 14 10.68 4.11 -36.75
CA LEU A 14 9.27 3.95 -36.40
C LEU A 14 8.30 4.48 -37.46
N HIS A 15 8.71 5.49 -38.24
CA HIS A 15 7.92 5.96 -39.37
C HIS A 15 7.90 4.92 -40.51
N ASN A 16 9.03 4.23 -40.72
CA ASN A 16 9.20 3.24 -41.78
C ASN A 16 8.60 1.85 -41.44
N SER A 17 8.23 1.59 -40.19
CA SER A 17 7.60 0.33 -39.78
C SER A 17 6.10 0.25 -40.06
N ARG A 18 5.45 1.38 -40.39
CA ARG A 18 4.00 1.44 -40.70
C ARG A 18 3.62 0.82 -42.04
N THR A 19 4.59 0.54 -42.90
CA THR A 19 4.39 -0.12 -44.22
C THR A 19 4.99 -1.52 -44.28
N CYS A 20 5.57 -2.01 -43.17
CA CYS A 20 6.27 -3.30 -43.15
C CYS A 20 5.32 -4.46 -42.79
N THR A 21 5.18 -5.41 -43.72
CA THR A 21 4.37 -6.64 -43.56
C THR A 21 5.13 -7.79 -42.89
N ASP A 22 6.36 -7.56 -42.44
CA ASP A 22 7.21 -8.60 -41.84
C ASP A 22 6.78 -8.90 -40.39
N SER A 23 6.39 -10.15 -40.15
CA SER A 23 5.96 -10.67 -38.85
C SER A 23 7.02 -10.54 -37.75
N LYS A 24 8.32 -10.47 -38.10
CA LYS A 24 9.41 -10.31 -37.12
C LYS A 24 9.46 -8.90 -36.52
N LEU A 25 9.07 -7.88 -37.28
CA LEU A 25 9.07 -6.48 -36.82
C LEU A 25 7.85 -6.15 -35.93
N LYS A 26 6.74 -6.87 -36.09
CA LYS A 26 5.58 -6.75 -35.18
C LYS A 26 5.88 -7.29 -33.78
N ALA A 27 6.65 -8.38 -33.68
CA ALA A 27 7.05 -8.97 -32.38
C ALA A 27 7.97 -8.03 -31.58
N LEU A 28 8.93 -7.38 -32.25
CA LEU A 28 9.77 -6.33 -31.66
C LEU A 28 8.93 -5.12 -31.18
N GLY A 29 7.87 -4.77 -31.93
CA GLY A 29 6.93 -3.70 -31.54
C GLY A 29 6.15 -4.02 -30.25
N SER A 30 5.73 -5.27 -30.05
CA SER A 30 5.06 -5.70 -28.81
C SER A 30 6.00 -5.77 -27.61
N GLU A 31 7.25 -6.20 -27.80
CA GLU A 31 8.25 -6.20 -26.72
C GLU A 31 8.64 -4.78 -26.31
N LEU A 32 8.79 -3.87 -27.28
CA LEU A 32 9.05 -2.44 -27.02
C LEU A 32 7.85 -1.74 -26.37
N PHE A 33 6.62 -2.18 -26.60
CA PHE A 33 5.42 -1.64 -25.95
C PHE A 33 5.31 -2.10 -24.49
N THR A 34 5.65 -3.36 -24.20
CA THR A 34 5.72 -3.89 -22.82
C THR A 34 6.88 -3.29 -22.02
N LEU A 35 8.00 -2.99 -22.68
CA LEU A 35 9.09 -2.23 -22.07
C LEU A 35 8.68 -0.77 -21.81
N ARG A 36 7.85 -0.18 -22.68
CA ARG A 36 7.34 1.19 -22.49
C ARG A 36 6.36 1.29 -21.32
N SER A 37 5.50 0.29 -21.09
CA SER A 37 4.63 0.25 -19.91
C SER A 37 5.42 0.06 -18.61
N GLN A 38 6.47 -0.77 -18.61
CA GLN A 38 7.39 -0.92 -17.47
C GLN A 38 8.27 0.32 -17.24
N TRP A 39 8.63 1.07 -18.29
CA TRP A 39 9.41 2.30 -18.19
C TRP A 39 8.60 3.52 -17.74
N VAL A 40 7.35 3.67 -18.19
CA VAL A 40 6.45 4.76 -17.73
C VAL A 40 6.11 4.59 -16.24
N PHE A 41 6.05 3.35 -15.74
CA PHE A 41 5.91 3.04 -14.30
C PHE A 41 7.17 3.36 -13.47
N LYS A 42 8.36 3.31 -14.08
CA LYS A 42 9.65 3.53 -13.39
C LYS A 42 10.03 5.01 -13.26
N MET A 43 9.55 5.88 -14.14
CA MET A 43 9.98 7.29 -14.19
C MET A 43 9.12 8.27 -13.36
N HIS A 44 7.88 7.93 -13.00
CA HIS A 44 6.98 8.86 -12.31
C HIS A 44 7.16 8.94 -10.80
N TYR A 45 8.00 8.11 -10.19
CA TYR A 45 8.23 8.11 -8.74
C TYR A 45 9.39 9.01 -8.27
N PHE A 46 9.96 9.83 -9.16
CA PHE A 46 11.24 10.48 -8.89
C PHE A 46 11.26 12.02 -8.97
N VAL A 47 10.14 12.68 -8.75
CA VAL A 47 10.15 14.15 -8.55
C VAL A 47 9.72 14.46 -7.13
N TYR A 48 10.62 15.14 -6.42
CA TYR A 48 10.47 15.65 -5.07
C TYR A 48 9.20 16.50 -4.98
N SER A 49 8.23 16.03 -4.19
CA SER A 49 7.04 16.79 -3.83
C SER A 49 7.19 17.17 -2.35
N PRO A 50 7.38 18.45 -1.99
CA PRO A 50 7.36 18.92 -0.60
C PRO A 50 5.94 18.90 -0.01
N TYR A 51 4.98 18.30 -0.70
CA TYR A 51 3.60 18.20 -0.28
C TYR A 51 3.41 16.92 0.55
N MET A 52 2.84 17.08 1.74
CA MET A 52 2.38 15.97 2.59
C MET A 52 1.70 14.91 1.73
N THR A 53 2.12 13.66 1.90
CA THR A 53 1.53 12.51 1.21
C THR A 53 0.05 12.44 1.54
N LYS A 54 -0.80 12.68 0.52
CA LYS A 54 -2.25 12.71 0.70
C LYS A 54 -2.81 11.30 0.75
N ILE A 55 -3.64 11.02 1.76
CA ILE A 55 -4.42 9.78 1.83
C ILE A 55 -5.59 9.87 0.85
N VAL A 56 -5.58 9.01 -0.17
CA VAL A 56 -6.64 8.96 -1.17
C VAL A 56 -7.95 8.48 -0.56
N GLN A 57 -9.06 8.98 -1.10
CA GLN A 57 -10.40 8.67 -0.61
C GLN A 57 -11.10 7.69 -1.55
N ILE A 58 -12.13 7.02 -1.03
CA ILE A 58 -13.03 6.16 -1.79
C ILE A 58 -13.47 6.82 -3.10
N GLY A 59 -13.35 6.07 -4.20
CA GLY A 59 -13.52 6.58 -5.56
C GLY A 59 -12.20 6.61 -6.33
N ASP A 60 -11.05 6.70 -5.64
CA ASP A 60 -9.76 6.47 -6.27
C ASP A 60 -9.60 4.99 -6.65
N THR A 61 -9.22 4.75 -7.90
CA THR A 61 -9.08 3.41 -8.46
C THR A 61 -8.00 2.58 -7.77
N VAL A 62 -6.97 3.20 -7.21
CA VAL A 62 -5.86 2.49 -6.55
C VAL A 62 -6.34 1.68 -5.34
N LEU A 63 -7.38 2.15 -4.65
CA LEU A 63 -7.98 1.46 -3.49
C LEU A 63 -8.69 0.15 -3.87
N ARG A 64 -8.87 -0.09 -5.17
CA ARG A 64 -9.50 -1.29 -5.73
C ARG A 64 -8.52 -2.19 -6.49
N GLN A 65 -7.24 -1.83 -6.53
CA GLN A 65 -6.20 -2.64 -7.16
C GLN A 65 -5.67 -3.69 -6.17
N VAL A 66 -5.32 -4.87 -6.68
CA VAL A 66 -4.52 -5.83 -5.92
C VAL A 66 -3.08 -5.32 -5.90
N ALA A 67 -2.52 -5.19 -4.71
CA ALA A 67 -1.19 -4.64 -4.50
C ALA A 67 -0.09 -5.64 -4.90
N GLU A 68 0.99 -5.11 -5.49
CA GLU A 68 2.14 -5.86 -5.98
C GLU A 68 3.13 -6.16 -4.84
N GLU A 69 3.75 -7.34 -4.90
CA GLU A 69 4.82 -7.71 -3.97
C GLU A 69 6.06 -6.84 -4.17
N VAL A 70 6.68 -6.46 -3.05
CA VAL A 70 7.97 -5.78 -3.01
C VAL A 70 9.08 -6.83 -3.17
N PRO A 71 10.00 -6.72 -4.14
CA PRO A 71 11.15 -7.60 -4.20
C PRO A 71 11.97 -7.51 -2.90
N ILE A 72 12.34 -8.66 -2.32
CA ILE A 72 13.06 -8.69 -1.02
C ILE A 72 14.38 -7.91 -1.09
N SER A 73 15.06 -7.95 -2.25
CA SER A 73 16.28 -7.18 -2.52
C SER A 73 16.11 -5.68 -2.42
N ASP A 74 14.89 -5.18 -2.56
CA ASP A 74 14.58 -3.75 -2.67
C ASP A 74 14.13 -3.15 -1.33
N ILE A 75 13.84 -3.98 -0.32
CA ILE A 75 13.27 -3.54 0.97
C ILE A 75 14.16 -2.50 1.67
N THR A 76 15.46 -2.74 1.74
CA THR A 76 16.43 -1.82 2.32
C THR A 76 16.90 -0.75 1.33
N GLY A 77 16.41 -0.80 0.09
CA GLY A 77 16.74 0.13 -0.97
C GLY A 77 16.10 1.51 -0.74
N PRO A 78 16.72 2.58 -1.27
CA PRO A 78 16.30 3.96 -1.02
C PRO A 78 14.85 4.25 -1.45
N LYS A 79 14.34 3.51 -2.46
CA LYS A 79 12.96 3.65 -2.91
C LYS A 79 11.95 3.22 -1.83
N ILE A 80 12.11 2.02 -1.28
CA ILE A 80 11.18 1.49 -0.28
C ILE A 80 11.32 2.27 1.02
N GLN A 81 12.54 2.60 1.45
CA GLN A 81 12.76 3.40 2.66
C GLN A 81 12.11 4.79 2.57
N ARG A 82 12.11 5.42 1.38
CA ARG A 82 11.39 6.68 1.17
C ARG A 82 9.87 6.49 1.27
N ILE A 83 9.32 5.46 0.65
CA ILE A 83 7.89 5.14 0.73
C ILE A 83 7.48 4.93 2.19
N LEU A 84 8.27 4.17 2.96
CA LEU A 84 8.00 3.95 4.38
C LEU A 84 8.01 5.26 5.16
N LYS A 85 8.97 6.16 4.90
CA LYS A 85 8.98 7.48 5.51
C LYS A 85 7.70 8.28 5.17
N ASP A 86 7.32 8.30 3.89
CA ASP A 86 6.14 9.01 3.42
C ASP A 86 4.84 8.45 4.03
N MET A 87 4.77 7.14 4.25
CA MET A 87 3.66 6.48 4.96
C MET A 87 3.64 6.84 6.46
N LYS A 88 4.80 6.81 7.13
CA LYS A 88 4.93 7.17 8.55
C LYS A 88 4.51 8.62 8.78
N ASP A 89 5.01 9.55 7.95
CA ASP A 89 4.66 10.98 8.03
C ASP A 89 3.15 11.20 7.77
N ALA A 90 2.56 10.47 6.81
CA ALA A 90 1.13 10.55 6.52
C ALA A 90 0.27 10.03 7.67
N LEU A 91 0.66 8.91 8.30
CA LEU A 91 -0.07 8.36 9.44
C LEU A 91 0.07 9.24 10.69
N ASP A 92 1.25 9.80 10.95
CA ASP A 92 1.48 10.71 12.08
C ASP A 92 0.69 12.03 11.96
N ALA A 93 0.33 12.44 10.74
CA ALA A 93 -0.52 13.60 10.49
C ALA A 93 -2.01 13.36 10.80
N GLU A 94 -2.41 12.12 11.06
CA GLU A 94 -3.78 11.74 11.39
C GLU A 94 -3.90 11.45 12.90
N PRO A 95 -4.55 12.32 13.70
CA PRO A 95 -4.61 12.18 15.16
C PRO A 95 -5.13 10.82 15.63
N ASP A 96 -6.17 10.30 14.96
CA ASP A 96 -6.81 9.02 15.26
C ASP A 96 -6.30 7.87 14.38
N GLY A 97 -5.18 8.07 13.69
CA GLY A 97 -4.60 7.13 12.76
C GLY A 97 -4.02 5.88 13.45
N ALA A 98 -4.71 4.74 13.33
CA ALA A 98 -4.20 3.48 13.83
C ALA A 98 -3.23 2.79 12.86
N ALA A 99 -3.51 2.85 11.56
CA ALA A 99 -2.82 2.09 10.53
C ALA A 99 -2.93 2.76 9.16
N LEU A 100 -2.03 2.41 8.25
CA LEU A 100 -2.04 2.89 6.86
C LEU A 100 -1.40 1.88 5.91
N ALA A 101 -2.13 1.51 4.85
CA ALA A 101 -1.63 0.69 3.75
C ALA A 101 -1.11 1.56 2.59
N ALA A 102 -0.07 1.10 1.88
CA ALA A 102 0.51 1.83 0.75
C ALA A 102 -0.51 2.19 -0.36
N PRO A 103 -1.53 1.36 -0.68
CA PRO A 103 -2.58 1.76 -1.62
C PRO A 103 -3.30 3.05 -1.20
N GLN A 104 -3.42 3.32 0.09
CA GLN A 104 -4.07 4.54 0.61
C GLN A 104 -3.25 5.81 0.35
N ILE A 105 -1.97 5.70 -0.01
CA ILE A 105 -1.15 6.83 -0.49
C ILE A 105 -0.89 6.77 -2.00
N GLY A 106 -1.70 5.99 -2.73
CA GLY A 106 -1.61 5.90 -4.19
C GLY A 106 -0.60 4.87 -4.71
N LEU A 107 -0.04 4.03 -3.85
CA LEU A 107 0.97 3.04 -4.23
C LEU A 107 0.42 1.62 -4.10
N PRO A 108 0.16 0.88 -5.19
CA PRO A 108 -0.34 -0.49 -5.12
C PRO A 108 0.79 -1.46 -4.74
N LEU A 109 1.41 -1.29 -3.57
CA LEU A 109 2.46 -2.15 -3.03
C LEU A 109 1.97 -2.86 -1.77
N ARG A 110 2.41 -4.10 -1.56
CA ARG A 110 2.05 -4.91 -0.38
C ARG A 110 2.80 -4.45 0.87
N ILE A 111 2.45 -3.26 1.36
CA ILE A 111 3.04 -2.65 2.55
C ILE A 111 1.91 -2.05 3.38
N PHE A 112 1.92 -2.29 4.68
CA PHE A 112 1.18 -1.47 5.63
C PHE A 112 2.01 -1.17 6.87
N ILE A 113 1.62 -0.12 7.58
CA ILE A 113 2.21 0.26 8.86
C ILE A 113 1.13 0.36 9.94
N LEU A 114 1.51 0.12 11.19
CA LEU A 114 0.66 0.32 12.36
C LEU A 114 1.32 1.33 13.31
N SER A 115 0.53 2.22 13.90
CA SER A 115 0.97 3.19 14.90
C SER A 115 1.23 2.53 16.26
N THR A 116 2.42 2.73 16.84
CA THR A 116 2.71 2.24 18.20
C THR A 116 1.96 3.01 19.27
N LYS A 117 1.43 4.21 18.97
CA LYS A 117 0.57 4.99 19.88
C LYS A 117 -0.74 4.25 20.18
N VAL A 118 -1.27 3.52 19.20
CA VAL A 118 -2.54 2.78 19.33
C VAL A 118 -2.31 1.33 19.78
N PHE A 119 -1.30 0.66 19.24
CA PHE A 119 -1.08 -0.78 19.49
C PHE A 119 -0.05 -1.07 20.59
N GLY A 120 0.55 -0.04 21.18
CA GLY A 120 1.57 -0.16 22.22
C GLY A 120 2.92 -0.71 21.72
N PRO A 121 3.99 -0.59 22.52
CA PRO A 121 5.29 -1.17 22.23
C PRO A 121 5.34 -2.66 22.59
N GLU A 122 4.50 -3.51 21.99
CA GLU A 122 4.37 -4.93 22.39
C GLU A 122 5.12 -5.94 21.51
N SER A 123 6.34 -5.66 21.04
CA SER A 123 7.22 -6.73 20.54
C SER A 123 8.71 -6.37 20.53
N ALA A 124 9.55 -7.39 20.70
CA ALA A 124 11.02 -7.37 20.69
C ALA A 124 11.69 -6.80 19.42
N HIS A 125 10.91 -6.30 18.46
CA HIS A 125 11.37 -5.68 17.21
C HIS A 125 11.04 -4.19 17.10
N ALA A 126 10.35 -3.60 18.09
CA ALA A 126 10.42 -2.15 18.25
C ALA A 126 11.88 -1.84 18.60
N ILE A 127 12.63 -1.22 17.68
CA ILE A 127 13.95 -0.68 18.02
C ILE A 127 13.71 0.32 19.15
N ALA A 128 14.15 -0.06 20.35
CA ALA A 128 13.94 0.71 21.56
C ALA A 128 14.43 2.15 21.33
N GLY A 129 13.47 3.08 21.29
CA GLY A 129 13.72 4.51 21.41
C GLY A 129 13.54 5.40 20.18
N LYS A 130 13.15 4.91 18.98
CA LYS A 130 12.99 5.83 17.81
C LYS A 130 11.84 5.58 16.84
N ASP A 131 11.41 4.34 16.58
CA ASP A 131 10.37 4.11 15.57
C ASP A 131 8.97 4.00 16.21
N SER A 132 8.12 4.99 15.90
CA SER A 132 6.72 5.07 16.32
C SER A 132 5.77 4.15 15.52
N HIS A 133 6.33 3.23 14.71
CA HIS A 133 5.56 2.45 13.74
C HIS A 133 6.05 1.01 13.62
N TYR A 134 5.12 0.09 13.45
CA TYR A 134 5.39 -1.28 13.00
C TYR A 134 5.21 -1.39 11.50
N VAL A 135 6.22 -1.90 10.79
CA VAL A 135 6.22 -2.05 9.33
C VAL A 135 5.97 -3.51 8.95
N TYR A 136 5.07 -3.72 7.99
CA TYR A 136 4.73 -5.05 7.45
C TYR A 136 4.83 -5.01 5.93
N ILE A 137 5.90 -5.59 5.38
CA ILE A 137 6.15 -5.70 3.94
C ILE A 137 5.86 -7.13 3.48
N ASN A 138 5.19 -7.25 2.34
CA ASN A 138 4.64 -8.50 1.79
C ASN A 138 3.86 -9.33 2.83
N PRO A 139 2.92 -8.72 3.58
CA PRO A 139 2.24 -9.44 4.64
C PRO A 139 1.27 -10.48 4.08
N VAL A 140 1.20 -11.61 4.78
CA VAL A 140 0.27 -12.71 4.52
C VAL A 140 -0.32 -13.19 5.84
N ILE A 141 -1.66 -13.27 5.92
CA ILE A 141 -2.33 -13.91 7.06
C ILE A 141 -2.26 -15.42 6.89
N VAL A 142 -1.40 -16.07 7.67
CA VAL A 142 -1.15 -17.51 7.61
C VAL A 142 -2.08 -18.33 8.51
N LYS A 143 -2.78 -17.69 9.45
CA LYS A 143 -3.79 -18.36 10.30
C LYS A 143 -4.87 -17.37 10.75
N LYS A 144 -6.12 -17.82 10.80
CA LYS A 144 -7.24 -17.10 11.42
C LYS A 144 -8.03 -18.03 12.32
N SER A 145 -8.58 -17.50 13.42
CA SER A 145 -9.56 -18.24 14.20
C SER A 145 -10.88 -18.39 13.44
N GLY A 146 -11.57 -19.51 13.64
CA GLY A 146 -12.94 -19.71 13.13
C GLY A 146 -13.96 -18.84 13.86
N LYS A 147 -13.72 -18.56 15.16
CA LYS A 147 -14.54 -17.62 15.95
C LYS A 147 -14.39 -16.21 15.38
N LYS A 148 -15.51 -15.63 14.95
CA LYS A 148 -15.60 -14.22 14.53
C LYS A 148 -16.43 -13.43 15.52
N THR A 149 -16.12 -12.15 15.67
CA THR A 149 -16.94 -11.20 16.42
C THR A 149 -17.25 -9.99 15.56
N LEU A 150 -18.36 -9.33 15.86
CA LEU A 150 -18.67 -8.04 15.27
C LEU A 150 -17.74 -6.98 15.89
N MET A 151 -17.11 -6.16 15.06
CA MET A 151 -16.19 -5.11 15.49
C MET A 151 -16.49 -3.84 14.70
N ASP A 152 -16.31 -2.69 15.35
CA ASP A 152 -16.44 -1.39 14.70
C ASP A 152 -15.17 -1.11 13.89
N GLU A 153 -15.34 -0.64 12.66
CA GLU A 153 -14.24 -0.20 11.79
C GLU A 153 -14.53 1.18 11.21
N GLY A 154 -13.48 2.00 11.18
CA GLY A 154 -13.36 3.17 10.32
C GLY A 154 -12.15 2.99 9.39
N CYS A 155 -11.99 3.92 8.44
CA CYS A 155 -10.84 3.90 7.53
C CYS A 155 -10.48 5.32 7.10
N LEU A 156 -9.19 5.66 7.10
CA LEU A 156 -8.68 6.97 6.67
C LEU A 156 -9.01 7.29 5.20
N SER A 157 -9.30 6.26 4.39
CA SER A 157 -9.74 6.39 2.98
C SER A 157 -11.26 6.41 2.81
N VAL A 158 -12.05 6.28 3.88
CA VAL A 158 -13.52 6.33 3.84
C VAL A 158 -14.02 7.24 4.98
N ARG A 159 -13.56 8.50 4.97
CA ARG A 159 -13.83 9.43 6.07
C ARG A 159 -15.33 9.66 6.32
N GLY A 160 -15.65 9.84 7.60
CA GLY A 160 -17.02 10.11 8.07
C GLY A 160 -17.94 8.89 8.05
N LYS A 161 -17.43 7.68 7.74
CA LYS A 161 -18.19 6.43 7.80
C LYS A 161 -17.52 5.45 8.75
N TYR A 162 -18.36 4.76 9.51
CA TYR A 162 -17.99 3.63 10.34
C TYR A 162 -18.95 2.49 10.07
N GLY A 163 -18.54 1.28 10.39
CA GLY A 163 -19.43 0.14 10.22
C GLY A 163 -19.05 -1.07 11.04
N ASN A 164 -20.04 -1.92 11.23
CA ASN A 164 -19.86 -3.20 11.90
C ASN A 164 -19.44 -4.30 10.92
N ILE A 165 -18.30 -4.93 11.16
CA ILE A 165 -17.80 -6.03 10.32
C ILE A 165 -17.35 -7.23 11.17
N LYS A 166 -17.57 -8.43 10.64
CA LYS A 166 -17.19 -9.68 11.32
C LYS A 166 -15.72 -10.03 11.05
N ARG A 167 -14.87 -9.89 12.06
CA ARG A 167 -13.45 -10.26 12.00
C ARG A 167 -13.18 -11.51 12.82
N SER A 168 -12.21 -12.31 12.39
CA SER A 168 -11.68 -13.40 13.21
C SER A 168 -11.04 -12.81 14.46
N THR A 169 -11.35 -13.37 15.63
CA THR A 169 -10.86 -12.84 16.91
C THR A 169 -9.35 -12.95 17.09
N HIS A 170 -8.70 -13.85 16.34
CA HIS A 170 -7.26 -14.03 16.30
C HIS A 170 -6.78 -14.18 14.86
N ALA A 171 -5.62 -13.62 14.57
CA ALA A 171 -4.94 -13.75 13.29
C ALA A 171 -3.43 -13.93 13.52
N THR A 172 -2.78 -14.66 12.62
CA THR A 172 -1.32 -14.75 12.57
C THR A 172 -0.86 -14.26 11.21
N ILE A 173 0.03 -13.27 11.23
CA ILE A 173 0.61 -12.65 10.05
C ILE A 173 2.07 -13.06 9.91
N GLU A 174 2.53 -13.24 8.68
CA GLU A 174 3.92 -13.39 8.29
C GLU A 174 4.27 -12.25 7.34
N ALA A 175 5.40 -11.58 7.56
CA ALA A 175 5.82 -10.40 6.81
C ALA A 175 7.34 -10.19 6.92
N TYR A 176 7.85 -9.18 6.22
CA TYR A 176 9.19 -8.64 6.39
C TYR A 176 9.11 -7.27 7.08
N ASP A 177 10.07 -6.96 7.93
CA ASP A 177 10.22 -5.61 8.49
C ASP A 177 10.96 -4.68 7.51
N GLU A 178 11.15 -3.42 7.91
CA GLU A 178 11.83 -2.41 7.07
C GLU A 178 13.32 -2.69 6.86
N GLN A 179 13.92 -3.60 7.65
CA GLN A 179 15.28 -4.09 7.46
C GLN A 179 15.34 -5.35 6.58
N GLY A 180 14.19 -5.85 6.10
CA GLY A 180 14.11 -7.05 5.28
C GLY A 180 14.20 -8.34 6.08
N VAL A 181 14.02 -8.29 7.40
CA VAL A 181 13.99 -9.48 8.26
C VAL A 181 12.59 -10.06 8.26
N LYS A 182 12.49 -11.34 7.94
CA LYS A 182 11.23 -12.07 7.94
C LYS A 182 10.79 -12.37 9.38
N PHE A 183 9.54 -12.13 9.70
CA PHE A 183 8.95 -12.42 11.00
C PHE A 183 7.54 -12.98 10.89
N LYS A 184 7.07 -13.57 12.00
CA LYS A 184 5.72 -14.10 12.15
C LYS A 184 5.14 -13.68 13.49
N ARG A 185 3.92 -13.13 13.49
CA ARG A 185 3.27 -12.59 14.68
C ARG A 185 1.81 -13.03 14.77
N GLY A 186 1.46 -13.68 15.87
CA GLY A 186 0.07 -13.95 16.24
C GLY A 186 -0.47 -12.85 17.15
N SER A 187 -1.73 -12.48 17.00
CA SER A 187 -2.42 -11.62 17.97
C SER A 187 -3.93 -11.89 18.00
N GLY A 188 -4.58 -11.35 19.03
CA GLY A 188 -6.03 -11.30 19.20
C GLY A 188 -6.55 -9.87 19.21
N GLY A 189 -7.88 -9.72 19.30
CA GLY A 189 -8.54 -8.43 19.51
C GLY A 189 -8.24 -7.39 18.42
N LEU A 190 -7.97 -6.15 18.83
CA LEU A 190 -7.80 -5.01 17.93
C LEU A 190 -6.64 -5.19 16.95
N LEU A 191 -5.52 -5.79 17.36
CA LEU A 191 -4.39 -6.03 16.46
C LEU A 191 -4.70 -7.12 15.42
N ALA A 192 -5.44 -8.17 15.81
CA ALA A 192 -5.92 -9.17 14.86
C ALA A 192 -6.89 -8.56 13.84
N GLN A 193 -7.75 -7.64 14.28
CA GLN A 193 -8.63 -6.85 13.41
C GLN A 193 -7.82 -5.99 12.44
N ALA A 194 -6.83 -5.24 12.93
CA ALA A 194 -5.98 -4.40 12.10
C ALA A 194 -5.26 -5.21 11.01
N PHE A 195 -4.68 -6.38 11.34
CA PHE A 195 -4.07 -7.24 10.31
C PHE A 195 -5.06 -7.62 9.20
N GLN A 196 -6.30 -7.94 9.55
CA GLN A 196 -7.32 -8.29 8.57
C GLN A 196 -7.74 -7.09 7.73
N HIS A 197 -7.90 -5.92 8.34
CA HIS A 197 -8.25 -4.68 7.65
C HIS A 197 -7.14 -4.24 6.69
N GLU A 198 -5.90 -4.17 7.16
CA GLU A 198 -4.78 -3.73 6.33
C GLU A 198 -4.47 -4.72 5.20
N CYS A 199 -4.61 -6.03 5.45
CA CYS A 199 -4.51 -7.00 4.36
C CYS A 199 -5.64 -6.86 3.33
N ASP A 200 -6.86 -6.47 3.72
CA ASP A 200 -7.95 -6.23 2.77
C ASP A 200 -7.62 -5.06 1.82
N HIS A 201 -6.97 -4.00 2.31
CA HIS A 201 -6.47 -2.91 1.46
C HIS A 201 -5.51 -3.40 0.36
N LEU A 202 -4.66 -4.38 0.68
CA LEU A 202 -3.73 -4.97 -0.29
C LEU A 202 -4.42 -5.86 -1.33
N GLU A 203 -5.67 -6.25 -1.08
CA GLU A 203 -6.51 -7.00 -2.00
C GLU A 203 -7.58 -6.11 -2.68
N GLY A 204 -7.47 -4.78 -2.57
CA GLY A 204 -8.40 -3.83 -3.17
C GLY A 204 -9.79 -3.77 -2.50
N LYS A 205 -9.87 -4.20 -1.23
CA LYS A 205 -11.11 -4.26 -0.45
C LYS A 205 -11.12 -3.18 0.62
N LEU A 206 -12.30 -2.63 0.86
CA LEU A 206 -12.58 -1.66 1.92
C LEU A 206 -13.56 -2.27 2.90
N PHE A 207 -13.54 -1.86 4.17
CA PHE A 207 -14.42 -2.43 5.20
C PHE A 207 -15.91 -2.34 4.82
N ILE A 208 -16.31 -1.27 4.12
CA ILE A 208 -17.68 -1.05 3.64
C ILE A 208 -18.17 -2.13 2.66
N ASP A 209 -17.29 -2.93 2.06
CA ASP A 209 -17.69 -4.01 1.16
C ASP A 209 -18.28 -5.21 1.92
N GLY A 210 -17.99 -5.33 3.23
CA GLY A 210 -18.43 -6.43 4.08
C GLY A 210 -19.10 -6.00 5.38
N ALA A 211 -19.29 -4.69 5.60
CA ALA A 211 -19.95 -4.15 6.77
C ALA A 211 -21.48 -4.35 6.70
N LEU A 212 -22.11 -4.64 7.84
CA LEU A 212 -23.56 -4.88 7.95
C LEU A 212 -24.33 -3.59 8.21
N ASP A 213 -23.85 -2.79 9.16
CA ASP A 213 -24.48 -1.54 9.58
C ASP A 213 -23.46 -0.43 9.35
N VAL A 214 -23.57 0.32 8.25
CA VAL A 214 -22.67 1.46 7.97
C VAL A 214 -23.39 2.74 8.38
N TRP A 215 -22.78 3.49 9.29
CA TRP A 215 -23.30 4.77 9.75
C TRP A 215 -22.34 5.91 9.44
N HIS A 216 -22.89 7.12 9.46
CA HIS A 216 -22.15 8.35 9.24
C HIS A 216 -21.97 9.09 10.57
N ILE A 217 -20.75 9.52 10.87
CA ILE A 217 -20.51 10.45 11.97
C ILE A 217 -20.63 11.87 11.43
N LYS A 218 -21.49 12.67 12.05
CA LYS A 218 -21.63 14.08 11.69
C LYS A 218 -20.41 14.86 12.20
N PRO A 219 -19.95 15.91 11.49
CA PRO A 219 -18.82 16.73 11.94
C PRO A 219 -19.01 17.35 13.34
N SER A 220 -20.24 17.50 13.81
CA SER A 220 -20.57 18.04 15.14
C SER A 220 -20.28 17.10 16.30
N ASP A 221 -20.06 15.81 16.03
CA ASP A 221 -19.96 14.76 17.05
C ASP A 221 -18.50 14.29 17.23
N GLN A 222 -17.54 14.93 16.56
CA GLN A 222 -16.12 14.80 16.87
C GLN A 222 -15.83 15.70 18.07
N THR A 223 -15.98 15.17 19.27
CA THR A 223 -15.58 15.88 20.49
C THR A 223 -14.06 15.95 20.53
N ASP A 224 -13.53 17.18 20.48
CA ASP A 224 -12.15 17.51 20.82
C ASP A 224 -11.94 17.29 22.33
N ASP A 225 -11.87 16.04 22.79
CA ASP A 225 -11.55 15.67 24.18
C ASP A 225 -10.17 15.02 24.29
#